data_AF-A0A1H1SQT1-F1
#
_entry.id   AF-A0A1H1SQT1-F1
#
_cell.length_a   1.000
_cell.length_b   1.000
_cell.length_c   1.000
_cell.angle_alpha   90.00
_cell.angle_beta   90.00
_cell.angle_gamma   90.00
#
_symmetry.space_group_name_H-M   'P 1'
#
loop_
_entity.id
_entity.type
_entity.pdbx_description
1 polymer ?
#
loop_
_entity_poly.entity_id
_entity_poly.type
_entity_poly.pdbx_seq_one_letter_code
_entity_poly.pdbx_strand_id
1 'polypeptide(L)'
;MFVLTIDQRGSTHASDEVPALLDALTETSPTALLLPYERTVGDEVQGLLVDAATVVETVLRIAGRGGWSVGLGIGSVREPLPGSTREATGDAYVRARDAVDRAKGRGLTVPLAVTGADEERAHDTEAFLRLLAAVVARRSTAGHEAVAALRRVGGTQKEAAAELGISEQAMSQRLRAALHDEVEAARPVAVRMLQEADG
;
A
#
# COMPACT_ATOMS: atom_id res chain seq x y z
N MET A 1 4.96 11.09 -10.74
CA MET A 1 4.89 11.09 -9.26
C MET A 1 3.62 10.39 -8.81
N PHE A 2 3.59 9.92 -7.57
CA PHE A 2 2.48 9.11 -7.04
C PHE A 2 1.87 9.74 -5.79
N VAL A 3 0.55 9.95 -5.80
CA VAL A 3 -0.19 10.36 -4.60
C VAL A 3 -1.05 9.20 -4.14
N LEU A 4 -0.93 8.84 -2.87
CA LEU A 4 -1.83 7.91 -2.22
C LEU A 4 -2.81 8.68 -1.35
N THR A 5 -4.09 8.42 -1.56
CA THR A 5 -5.19 8.86 -0.69
C THR A 5 -5.82 7.63 -0.05
N ILE A 6 -5.81 7.57 1.27
CA ILE A 6 -6.20 6.40 2.07
C ILE A 6 -7.32 6.82 3.00
N ASP A 7 -8.43 6.11 2.99
CA ASP A 7 -9.66 6.51 3.69
C ASP A 7 -10.20 5.35 4.52
N GLN A 8 -10.53 5.60 5.79
CA GLN A 8 -11.00 4.56 6.69
C GLN A 8 -12.41 4.11 6.34
N ARG A 9 -12.61 2.80 6.26
CA ARG A 9 -13.93 2.22 5.99
C ARG A 9 -14.76 2.19 7.25
N GLY A 10 -15.99 2.69 7.17
CA GLY A 10 -16.96 2.60 8.26
C GLY A 10 -16.61 3.46 9.48
N SER A 11 -15.86 4.55 9.28
CA SER A 11 -15.43 5.48 10.33
C SER A 11 -16.56 6.08 11.16
N THR A 12 -17.77 6.17 10.62
CA THR A 12 -18.96 6.63 11.37
C THR A 12 -19.37 5.69 12.50
N HIS A 13 -18.90 4.44 12.51
CA HIS A 13 -19.28 3.41 13.47
C HIS A 13 -18.06 2.71 14.13
N ALA A 14 -16.85 3.08 13.73
CA ALA A 14 -15.60 2.47 14.20
C ALA A 14 -14.75 3.48 14.97
N SER A 15 -13.78 2.99 15.74
CA SER A 15 -12.73 3.82 16.33
C SER A 15 -11.89 4.50 15.23
N ASP A 16 -11.28 5.63 15.56
CA ASP A 16 -10.34 6.31 14.68
C ASP A 16 -9.03 5.50 14.60
N GLU A 17 -8.77 4.88 13.45
CA GLU A 17 -7.59 4.03 13.19
C GLU A 17 -6.47 4.80 12.47
N VAL A 18 -6.68 6.09 12.16
CA VAL A 18 -5.69 6.93 11.46
C VAL A 18 -4.35 7.02 12.20
N PRO A 19 -4.30 7.23 13.53
CA PRO A 19 -3.02 7.26 14.25
C PRO A 19 -2.22 5.97 14.07
N ALA A 20 -2.87 4.81 14.20
CA ALA A 20 -2.23 3.50 14.03
C ALA A 20 -1.76 3.26 12.59
N LEU A 21 -2.48 3.79 11.59
CA LEU A 21 -2.03 3.76 10.21
C LEU A 21 -0.80 4.64 9.99
N LEU A 22 -0.78 5.86 10.50
CA LEU A 22 0.36 6.78 10.36
C LEU A 22 1.62 6.23 11.04
N ASP A 23 1.49 5.67 12.25
CA ASP A 23 2.59 5.00 12.95
C ASP A 23 3.15 3.86 12.12
N ALA A 24 2.28 3.07 11.48
CA ALA A 24 2.71 2.05 10.56
C ALA A 24 3.49 2.67 9.40
N LEU A 25 2.88 3.58 8.64
CA LEU A 25 3.46 4.13 7.42
C LEU A 25 4.77 4.89 7.63
N THR A 26 5.01 5.43 8.84
CA THR A 26 6.27 6.09 9.20
C THR A 26 7.47 5.15 9.19
N GLU A 27 7.25 3.84 9.37
CA GLU A 27 8.31 2.81 9.27
C GLU A 27 8.74 2.53 7.82
N THR A 28 8.02 3.05 6.82
CA THR A 28 8.36 2.90 5.40
C THR A 28 9.38 3.97 5.01
N SER A 29 10.40 3.59 4.21
CA SER A 29 11.62 4.37 3.93
C SER A 29 11.37 5.88 3.71
N PRO A 30 11.82 6.76 4.64
CA PRO A 30 11.55 8.21 4.58
C PRO A 30 12.07 8.89 3.32
N THR A 31 13.12 8.34 2.70
CA THR A 31 13.77 8.93 1.52
C THR A 31 12.95 8.79 0.23
N ALA A 32 11.90 7.97 0.23
CA ALA A 32 11.00 7.78 -0.91
C ALA A 32 9.77 8.70 -0.90
N LEU A 33 9.57 9.43 0.21
CA LEU A 33 8.48 10.38 0.40
C LEU A 33 8.98 11.79 0.05
N LEU A 34 8.31 12.44 -0.91
CA LEU A 34 8.51 13.87 -1.13
C LEU A 34 7.72 14.69 -0.11
N LEU A 35 6.52 14.22 0.26
CA LEU A 35 5.75 14.74 1.39
C LEU A 35 5.29 13.55 2.23
N PRO A 36 5.47 13.61 3.57
CA PRO A 36 5.15 12.50 4.45
C PRO A 36 3.65 12.20 4.45
N TYR A 37 3.31 11.00 4.90
CA TYR A 37 1.92 10.68 5.17
C TYR A 37 1.40 11.58 6.29
N GLU A 38 0.28 12.23 6.03
CA GLU A 38 -0.42 13.01 7.05
C GLU A 38 -1.92 12.82 6.95
N ARG A 39 -2.59 12.92 8.10
CA ARG A 39 -4.04 13.04 8.15
C ARG A 39 -4.44 14.34 7.46
N THR A 40 -5.37 14.31 6.52
CA THR A 40 -5.86 15.52 5.84
C THR A 40 -7.18 15.96 6.44
N VAL A 41 -8.29 15.34 6.04
CA VAL A 41 -9.64 15.63 6.51
C VAL A 41 -10.30 14.38 7.07
N GLY A 42 -10.97 14.50 8.22
CA GLY A 42 -11.70 13.37 8.81
C GLY A 42 -10.80 12.18 9.06
N ASP A 43 -11.10 11.06 8.42
CA ASP A 43 -10.43 9.76 8.47
C ASP A 43 -9.51 9.48 7.27
N GLU A 44 -9.15 10.53 6.53
CA GLU A 44 -8.30 10.47 5.35
C GLU A 44 -6.83 10.73 5.69
N VAL A 45 -5.96 9.92 5.09
CA VAL A 45 -4.50 10.07 5.08
C VAL A 45 -4.03 10.23 3.65
N GLN A 46 -3.13 11.18 3.40
CA GLN A 46 -2.49 11.37 2.09
C GLN A 46 -0.98 11.39 2.21
N GLY A 47 -0.29 10.97 1.14
CA GLY A 47 1.17 11.07 1.03
C GLY A 47 1.62 11.20 -0.43
N LEU A 48 2.76 11.87 -0.65
CA LEU A 48 3.38 12.06 -1.97
C LEU A 48 4.67 11.27 -2.08
N LEU A 49 4.74 10.41 -3.08
CA LEU A 49 5.84 9.49 -3.33
C LEU A 49 6.45 9.71 -4.71
N VAL A 50 7.75 9.42 -4.82
CA VAL A 50 8.49 9.37 -6.10
C VAL A 50 8.88 7.97 -6.52
N ASP A 51 8.87 7.02 -5.59
CA ASP A 51 9.35 5.68 -5.84
C ASP A 51 8.18 4.68 -5.95
N ALA A 52 8.09 4.03 -7.11
CA ALA A 52 7.08 3.02 -7.39
C ALA A 52 7.18 1.79 -6.46
N ALA A 53 8.40 1.40 -6.04
CA ALA A 53 8.57 0.28 -5.10
C ALA A 53 7.91 0.59 -3.74
N THR A 54 8.08 1.81 -3.25
CA THR A 54 7.45 2.28 -2.02
C THR A 54 5.92 2.35 -2.12
N VAL A 55 5.38 2.70 -3.29
CA VAL A 55 3.92 2.63 -3.56
C VAL A 55 3.43 1.18 -3.43
N VAL A 56 4.08 0.23 -4.11
CA VAL A 56 3.70 -1.20 -4.04
C VAL A 56 3.78 -1.72 -2.61
N GLU A 57 4.86 -1.39 -1.89
CA GLU A 57 5.01 -1.75 -0.48
C GLU A 57 3.87 -1.21 0.37
N THR A 58 3.57 0.08 0.25
CA THR A 58 2.50 0.75 1.00
C THR A 58 1.15 0.11 0.74
N VAL A 59 0.77 -0.08 -0.54
CA VAL A 59 -0.50 -0.69 -0.94
C VAL A 59 -0.66 -2.07 -0.34
N LEU A 60 0.36 -2.93 -0.42
CA LEU A 60 0.30 -4.29 0.14
C LEU A 60 0.27 -4.30 1.67
N ARG A 61 0.94 -3.34 2.31
CA ARG A 61 0.91 -3.18 3.76
C ARG A 61 -0.47 -2.78 4.26
N ILE A 62 -1.13 -1.83 3.59
CA ILE A 62 -2.50 -1.41 3.89
C ILE A 62 -3.48 -2.56 3.65
N ALA A 63 -3.32 -3.29 2.54
CA ALA A 63 -4.15 -4.45 2.24
C ALA A 63 -4.11 -5.52 3.33
N GLY A 64 -2.92 -5.78 3.89
CA GLY A 64 -2.77 -6.73 4.99
C GLY A 64 -3.37 -6.28 6.33
N ARG A 65 -3.55 -4.96 6.53
CA ARG A 65 -4.27 -4.41 7.68
C ARG A 65 -5.79 -4.47 7.50
N GLY A 66 -6.26 -4.29 6.26
CA GLY A 66 -7.69 -4.18 5.96
C GLY A 66 -8.31 -2.91 6.54
N GLY A 67 -9.61 -2.70 6.29
CA GLY A 67 -10.34 -1.54 6.83
C GLY A 67 -10.11 -0.21 6.11
N TRP A 68 -9.40 -0.19 4.98
CA TRP A 68 -9.07 1.02 4.24
C TRP A 68 -9.54 0.96 2.78
N SER A 69 -9.87 2.12 2.23
CA SER A 69 -9.98 2.35 0.78
C SER A 69 -8.77 3.14 0.33
N VAL A 70 -8.15 2.74 -0.79
CA VAL A 70 -6.92 3.33 -1.30
C VAL A 70 -7.14 3.84 -2.72
N GLY A 71 -6.90 5.12 -2.94
CA GLY A 71 -6.80 5.73 -4.25
C GLY A 71 -5.35 6.05 -4.57
N LEU A 72 -4.88 5.61 -5.73
CA LEU A 72 -3.57 5.94 -6.26
C LEU A 72 -3.73 6.84 -7.48
N GLY A 73 -3.23 8.06 -7.37
CA GLY A 73 -3.12 9.00 -8.48
C GLY A 73 -1.70 9.05 -9.01
N ILE A 74 -1.56 8.94 -10.32
CA ILE A 74 -0.28 8.99 -11.03
C ILE A 74 -0.25 10.24 -11.90
N GLY A 75 0.82 11.03 -11.80
CA GLY A 75 1.02 12.19 -12.67
C GLY A 75 1.89 13.29 -12.07
N SER A 76 1.74 14.51 -12.61
CA SER A 76 2.47 15.69 -12.18
C SER A 76 1.90 16.30 -10.90
N VAL A 77 2.80 16.89 -10.10
CA VAL A 77 2.48 17.76 -8.96
C VAL A 77 3.02 19.16 -9.25
N ARG A 78 2.31 20.20 -8.80
CA ARG A 78 2.72 21.59 -8.98
C ARG A 78 3.92 21.90 -8.09
N GLU A 79 4.98 22.41 -8.72
CA GLU A 79 6.18 22.87 -8.03
C GLU A 79 6.19 24.41 -7.84
N PRO A 80 6.92 24.93 -6.83
CA PRO A 80 7.68 24.19 -5.82
C PRO A 80 6.75 23.45 -4.84
N LEU A 81 7.23 22.33 -4.28
CA LEU A 81 6.46 21.57 -3.30
C LEU A 81 6.32 22.36 -2.00
N PRO A 82 5.11 22.38 -1.39
CA PRO A 82 4.91 22.97 -0.08
C PRO A 82 5.50 22.08 1.02
N GLY A 83 5.35 22.50 2.29
CA GLY A 83 5.79 21.69 3.44
C GLY A 83 4.81 20.57 3.83
N SER A 84 3.62 20.52 3.24
CA SER A 84 2.51 19.65 3.64
C SER A 84 1.69 19.19 2.43
N THR A 85 1.26 17.93 2.44
CA THR A 85 0.40 17.34 1.40
C THR A 85 -0.95 18.06 1.30
N ARG A 86 -1.45 18.64 2.40
CA ARG A 86 -2.70 19.44 2.44
C ARG A 86 -2.65 20.68 1.56
N GLU A 87 -1.46 21.23 1.33
CA GLU A 87 -1.26 22.44 0.52
C GLU A 87 -0.84 22.11 -0.92
N ALA A 88 -0.47 20.85 -1.17
CA ALA A 88 0.01 20.41 -2.47
C ALA A 88 -1.15 20.23 -3.46
N THR A 89 -0.87 20.50 -4.73
CA THR A 89 -1.87 20.42 -5.80
C THR A 89 -1.25 19.85 -7.07
N GLY A 90 -2.08 19.30 -7.97
CA GLY A 90 -1.65 18.78 -9.26
C GLY A 90 -2.48 17.59 -9.69
N ASP A 91 -2.27 17.16 -10.94
CA ASP A 91 -2.99 16.05 -11.55
C ASP A 91 -2.95 14.78 -10.69
N ALA A 92 -1.81 14.45 -10.09
CA ALA A 92 -1.70 13.27 -9.23
C ALA A 92 -2.65 13.33 -8.02
N TYR A 93 -2.83 14.49 -7.39
CA TYR A 93 -3.74 14.66 -6.25
C TYR A 93 -5.21 14.53 -6.67
N VAL A 94 -5.58 15.15 -7.78
CA VAL A 94 -6.95 15.06 -8.33
C VAL A 94 -7.27 13.60 -8.67
N ARG A 95 -6.35 12.93 -9.39
CA ARG A 95 -6.48 11.52 -9.78
C ARG A 95 -6.55 10.59 -8.57
N ALA A 96 -5.78 10.84 -7.52
CA ALA A 96 -5.82 10.05 -6.28
C ALA A 96 -7.15 10.19 -5.56
N ARG A 97 -7.74 11.40 -5.59
CA ARG A 97 -9.09 11.64 -5.05
C ARG A 97 -10.15 10.87 -5.84
N ASP A 98 -10.15 10.99 -7.16
CA ASP A 98 -11.08 10.27 -8.02
C ASP A 98 -10.94 8.74 -7.84
N ALA A 99 -9.71 8.26 -7.70
CA ALA A 99 -9.41 6.86 -7.42
C ALA A 99 -9.97 6.40 -6.06
N VAL A 100 -9.76 7.13 -4.97
CA VAL A 100 -10.24 6.69 -3.65
C VAL A 100 -11.77 6.66 -3.61
N ASP A 101 -12.44 7.60 -4.28
CA ASP A 101 -13.89 7.63 -4.38
C ASP A 101 -14.44 6.44 -5.18
N ARG A 102 -13.75 6.04 -6.26
CA ARG A 102 -14.02 4.77 -6.96
C ARG A 102 -13.80 3.56 -6.06
N ALA A 103 -12.72 3.55 -5.28
CA ALA A 103 -12.35 2.45 -4.40
C ALA A 103 -13.38 2.21 -3.28
N LYS A 104 -14.11 3.25 -2.85
CA LYS A 104 -15.22 3.16 -1.89
C LYS A 104 -16.46 2.45 -2.44
N GLY A 105 -16.51 2.15 -3.73
CA GLY A 105 -17.60 1.42 -4.38
C GLY A 105 -17.92 0.07 -3.70
N ARG A 106 -19.18 -0.36 -3.80
CA ARG A 106 -19.64 -1.63 -3.21
C ARG A 106 -19.09 -2.83 -4.00
N GLY A 107 -18.71 -3.89 -3.27
CA GLY A 107 -18.40 -5.21 -3.86
C GLY A 107 -16.93 -5.52 -4.12
N LEU A 108 -16.01 -4.56 -3.94
CA LEU A 108 -14.58 -4.82 -4.05
C LEU A 108 -14.08 -5.61 -2.83
N THR A 109 -13.44 -6.76 -3.08
CA THR A 109 -12.70 -7.49 -2.02
C THR A 109 -11.51 -6.68 -1.54
N VAL A 110 -10.84 -5.97 -2.46
CA VAL A 110 -9.76 -5.02 -2.17
C VAL A 110 -10.21 -3.64 -2.65
N PRO A 111 -10.58 -2.73 -1.75
CA PRO A 111 -10.95 -1.35 -2.06
C PRO A 111 -9.71 -0.53 -2.46
N LEU A 112 -9.18 -0.78 -3.65
CA LEU A 112 -8.02 -0.09 -4.23
C LEU A 112 -8.41 0.39 -5.62
N ALA A 113 -8.07 1.61 -6.03
CA ALA A 113 -8.17 2.03 -7.42
C ALA A 113 -6.96 2.86 -7.84
N VAL A 114 -6.70 2.90 -9.15
CA VAL A 114 -5.60 3.63 -9.77
C VAL A 114 -6.14 4.52 -10.89
N THR A 115 -5.66 5.74 -10.94
CA THR A 115 -5.96 6.71 -12.02
C THR A 115 -4.65 7.36 -12.46
N GLY A 116 -4.36 7.31 -13.76
CA GLY A 116 -3.17 7.88 -14.40
C GLY A 116 -3.54 8.61 -15.70
N ALA A 117 -2.54 9.21 -16.37
CA ALA A 117 -2.77 9.85 -17.67
C ALA A 117 -3.02 8.83 -18.79
N ASP A 118 -2.30 7.71 -18.76
CA ASP A 118 -2.58 6.54 -19.59
C ASP A 118 -3.60 5.65 -18.85
N GLU A 119 -4.85 5.70 -19.28
CA GLU A 119 -5.95 4.96 -18.65
C GLU A 119 -5.78 3.44 -18.76
N GLU A 120 -5.23 2.94 -19.87
CA GLU A 120 -5.02 1.52 -20.10
C GLU A 120 -3.96 0.98 -19.13
N ARG A 121 -2.81 1.66 -19.04
CA ARG A 121 -1.73 1.31 -18.10
C ARG A 121 -2.17 1.43 -16.65
N ALA A 122 -2.94 2.47 -16.32
CA ALA A 122 -3.49 2.64 -14.98
C ALA A 122 -4.46 1.50 -14.63
N HIS A 123 -5.33 1.09 -15.55
CA HIS A 123 -6.27 -0.01 -15.35
C HIS A 123 -5.55 -1.36 -15.19
N ASP A 124 -4.56 -1.66 -16.03
CA ASP A 124 -3.76 -2.88 -15.90
C ASP A 124 -3.02 -2.93 -14.57
N THR A 125 -2.44 -1.80 -14.15
CA THR A 125 -1.78 -1.66 -12.85
C THR A 125 -2.77 -1.86 -11.70
N GLU A 126 -3.97 -1.28 -11.77
CA GLU A 126 -5.04 -1.48 -10.79
C GLU A 126 -5.40 -2.96 -10.65
N ALA A 127 -5.62 -3.64 -11.78
CA ALA A 127 -6.00 -5.06 -11.79
C ALA A 127 -4.92 -5.93 -11.14
N PHE A 128 -3.66 -5.70 -11.49
CA PHE A 128 -2.54 -6.46 -10.95
C PHE A 128 -2.32 -6.17 -9.45
N LEU A 129 -2.34 -4.90 -9.03
CA LEU A 129 -2.20 -4.54 -7.63
C LEU A 129 -3.34 -5.08 -6.77
N ARG A 130 -4.59 -5.03 -7.27
CA ARG A 130 -5.73 -5.63 -6.57
C ARG A 130 -5.55 -7.12 -6.36
N LEU A 131 -5.04 -7.85 -7.36
CA LEU A 131 -4.75 -9.28 -7.23
C LEU A 131 -3.71 -9.55 -6.14
N LEU A 132 -2.58 -8.85 -6.16
CA LEU A 132 -1.54 -9.02 -5.13
C LEU A 132 -2.03 -8.62 -3.73
N ALA A 133 -2.75 -7.51 -3.63
CA ALA A 133 -3.37 -7.07 -2.38
C ALA A 133 -4.39 -8.08 -1.87
N ALA A 134 -5.15 -8.74 -2.74
CA ALA A 134 -6.13 -9.76 -2.35
C ALA A 134 -5.44 -11.00 -1.78
N VAL A 135 -4.30 -11.40 -2.36
CA VAL A 135 -3.46 -12.48 -1.81
C VAL A 135 -2.97 -12.10 -0.41
N VAL A 136 -2.44 -10.90 -0.23
CA VAL A 136 -1.92 -10.44 1.07
C VAL A 136 -3.04 -10.33 2.11
N ALA A 137 -4.19 -9.75 1.76
CA ALA A 137 -5.33 -9.56 2.66
C ALA A 137 -5.98 -10.87 3.12
N ARG A 138 -5.80 -11.97 2.38
CA ARG A 138 -6.37 -13.28 2.70
C ARG A 138 -5.44 -14.17 3.52
N ARG A 139 -4.23 -13.72 3.84
CA ARG A 139 -3.31 -14.49 4.68
C ARG A 139 -3.93 -14.74 6.05
N SER A 140 -3.66 -15.91 6.60
CA SER A 140 -4.01 -16.17 7.99
C SER A 140 -3.19 -15.29 8.93
N THR A 141 -3.63 -15.12 10.17
CA THR A 141 -2.85 -14.44 11.22
C THR A 141 -1.41 -14.98 11.29
N ALA A 142 -1.26 -16.30 11.30
CA ALA A 142 0.05 -16.96 11.31
C ALA A 142 0.88 -16.68 10.05
N GLY A 143 0.25 -16.54 8.88
CA GLY A 143 0.92 -16.14 7.64
C GLY A 143 1.39 -14.69 7.67
N HIS A 144 0.57 -13.77 8.20
CA HIS A 144 0.96 -12.38 8.43
C HIS A 144 2.13 -12.28 9.42
N GLU A 145 2.07 -12.98 10.55
CA GLU A 145 3.15 -13.03 11.56
C GLU A 145 4.46 -13.54 10.96
N ALA A 146 4.42 -14.63 10.18
CA ALA A 146 5.60 -15.19 9.53
C ALA A 146 6.27 -14.19 8.58
N VAL A 147 5.50 -13.53 7.71
CA VAL A 147 6.03 -12.53 6.78
C VAL A 147 6.55 -11.30 7.53
N ALA A 148 5.86 -10.85 8.57
CA ALA A 148 6.28 -9.71 9.38
C ALA A 148 7.60 -10.00 10.12
N ALA A 149 7.74 -11.16 10.74
CA ALA A 149 8.97 -11.59 11.40
C ALA A 149 10.14 -11.65 10.41
N LEU A 150 9.94 -12.26 9.24
CA LEU A 150 10.97 -12.33 8.21
C LEU A 150 11.47 -10.94 7.77
N ARG A 151 10.56 -9.97 7.65
CA ARG A 151 10.92 -8.58 7.33
C ARG A 151 11.66 -7.88 8.47
N ARG A 152 11.23 -8.06 9.72
CA ARG A 152 11.90 -7.44 10.88
C ARG A 152 13.32 -7.94 11.06
N VAL A 153 13.55 -9.23 10.87
CA VAL A 153 14.88 -9.82 10.97
C VAL A 153 15.76 -9.37 9.80
N GLY A 154 15.20 -9.21 8.60
CA GLY A 154 15.99 -8.91 7.40
C GLY A 154 16.97 -10.03 7.00
N GLY A 155 16.71 -11.25 7.48
CA GLY A 155 17.62 -12.38 7.39
C GLY A 155 16.92 -13.67 6.95
N THR A 156 17.32 -14.79 7.53
CA THR A 156 16.89 -16.13 7.12
C THR A 156 15.56 -16.55 7.75
N GLN A 157 14.87 -17.51 7.13
CA GLN A 157 13.67 -18.12 7.71
C GLN A 157 13.96 -18.75 9.09
N LYS A 158 15.19 -19.20 9.33
CA LYS A 158 15.63 -19.76 10.60
C LYS A 158 15.60 -18.73 11.73
N GLU A 159 16.14 -17.54 11.48
CA GLU A 159 16.14 -16.46 12.47
C GLU A 159 14.72 -15.96 12.74
N ALA A 160 13.90 -15.82 11.70
CA ALA A 160 12.48 -15.46 11.84
C ALA A 160 11.67 -16.54 12.60
N ALA A 161 11.96 -17.82 12.39
CA ALA A 161 11.35 -18.91 13.15
C ALA A 161 11.72 -18.83 14.65
N ALA A 162 12.99 -18.51 14.95
CA ALA A 162 13.46 -18.33 16.31
C ALA A 162 12.77 -17.14 17.01
N GLU A 163 12.59 -16.02 16.31
CA GLU A 163 11.85 -14.85 16.84
C GLU A 163 10.40 -15.21 17.21
N LEU A 164 9.74 -16.02 16.38
CA LEU A 164 8.36 -16.46 16.60
C LEU A 164 8.24 -17.65 17.57
N GLY A 165 9.35 -18.24 18.02
CA GLY A 165 9.34 -19.42 18.88
C GLY A 165 8.74 -20.67 18.21
N ILE A 166 8.90 -20.81 16.88
CA ILE A 166 8.39 -21.94 16.08
C ILE A 166 9.53 -22.70 15.40
N SER A 167 9.24 -23.89 14.86
CA SER A 167 10.22 -24.64 14.07
C SER A 167 10.43 -24.02 12.68
N GLU A 168 11.60 -24.23 12.08
CA GLU A 168 11.88 -23.82 10.69
C GLU A 168 10.87 -24.43 9.69
N GLN A 169 10.42 -25.66 9.95
CA GLN A 169 9.38 -26.32 9.16
C GLN A 169 8.04 -25.59 9.26
N ALA A 170 7.64 -25.17 10.46
CA ALA A 170 6.41 -24.40 10.67
C ALA A 170 6.50 -23.02 10.01
N MET A 171 7.67 -22.37 10.07
CA MET A 171 7.93 -21.11 9.37
C MET A 171 7.78 -21.27 7.85
N SER A 172 8.45 -22.27 7.26
CA SER A 172 8.37 -22.56 5.83
C SER A 172 6.93 -22.86 5.38
N GLN A 173 6.17 -23.64 6.17
CA GLN A 173 4.76 -23.91 5.89
C GLN A 173 3.90 -22.64 5.92
N ARG A 174 4.11 -21.75 6.90
CA ARG A 174 3.38 -20.47 7.00
C ARG A 174 3.69 -19.56 5.83
N LEU A 175 4.96 -19.43 5.43
CA LEU A 175 5.37 -18.60 4.29
C LEU A 175 4.80 -19.13 2.97
N ARG A 176 4.81 -20.45 2.76
CA ARG A 176 4.20 -21.08 1.58
C ARG A 176 2.68 -20.86 1.56
N ALA A 177 2.00 -21.08 2.69
CA ALA A 177 0.56 -20.83 2.80
C ALA A 177 0.20 -19.35 2.60
N ALA A 178 1.13 -18.45 2.95
CA ALA A 178 0.99 -17.01 2.74
C ALA A 178 1.33 -16.55 1.31
N LEU A 179 1.77 -17.46 0.42
CA LEU A 179 2.28 -17.12 -0.91
C LEU A 179 3.35 -16.02 -0.84
N HIS A 180 4.28 -16.14 0.11
CA HIS A 180 5.28 -15.10 0.34
C HIS A 180 6.17 -14.93 -0.90
N ASP A 181 6.79 -16.02 -1.36
CA ASP A 181 7.76 -15.99 -2.45
C ASP A 181 7.10 -15.55 -3.77
N GLU A 182 5.85 -15.94 -4.01
CA GLU A 182 5.09 -15.52 -5.19
C GLU A 182 4.77 -14.03 -5.17
N VAL A 183 4.40 -13.48 -4.01
CA VAL A 183 4.19 -12.03 -3.86
C VAL A 183 5.51 -11.28 -4.04
N GLU A 184 6.62 -11.74 -3.46
CA GLU A 184 7.92 -11.11 -3.63
C GLU A 184 8.40 -11.16 -5.10
N ALA A 185 8.21 -12.28 -5.78
CA ALA A 185 8.52 -12.41 -7.21
C ALA A 185 7.66 -11.50 -8.11
N ALA A 186 6.43 -11.21 -7.70
CA ALA A 186 5.51 -10.34 -8.43
C ALA A 186 5.74 -8.84 -8.18
N ARG A 187 6.39 -8.45 -7.07
CA ARG A 187 6.65 -7.03 -6.73
C ARG A 187 7.35 -6.28 -7.86
N PRO A 188 8.46 -6.75 -8.45
CA PRO A 188 9.12 -6.02 -9.53
C PRO A 188 8.25 -5.81 -10.77
N VAL A 189 7.26 -6.69 -11.01
CA VAL A 189 6.29 -6.51 -12.10
C VAL A 189 5.39 -5.32 -11.80
N ALA A 190 4.81 -5.24 -10.59
CA ALA A 190 3.97 -4.12 -10.18
C ALA A 190 4.73 -2.78 -10.22
N VAL A 191 6.02 -2.79 -9.83
CA VAL A 191 6.89 -1.61 -9.90
C VAL A 191 7.05 -1.13 -11.34
N ARG A 192 7.35 -2.04 -12.28
CA ARG A 192 7.47 -1.67 -13.71
C ARG A 192 6.16 -1.14 -14.28
N MET A 193 5.03 -1.75 -13.95
CA MET A 193 3.72 -1.28 -14.42
C MET A 193 3.41 0.14 -13.92
N LEU A 194 3.74 0.45 -12.67
CA LEU A 194 3.60 1.80 -12.12
C LEU A 194 4.53 2.81 -12.81
N GLN A 195 5.77 2.42 -13.10
CA GLN A 195 6.72 3.26 -13.83
C GLN A 195 6.22 3.54 -15.26
N GLU A 196 5.74 2.52 -15.96
CA GLU A 196 5.14 2.65 -17.30
C GLU A 196 3.87 3.52 -17.29
N ALA A 197 3.09 3.48 -16.22
CA ALA A 197 1.89 4.32 -16.06
C ALA A 197 2.20 5.78 -15.69
N ASP A 198 3.38 6.08 -15.14
CA ASP A 198 3.84 7.45 -14.84
C ASP A 198 4.39 8.17 -16.06
N GLY A 199 4.96 7.41 -17.01
CA GLY A 199 5.53 7.90 -18.27
C GLY A 199 7.05 7.92 -18.27
#